data_AF-A0A7C4CY58-F1
#
_entry.id   AF-A0A7C4CY58-F1
#
_cell.length_a   1.000
_cell.length_b   1.000
_cell.length_c   1.000
_cell.angle_alpha   90.00
_cell.angle_beta   90.00
_cell.angle_gamma   90.00
#
_symmetry.space_group_name_H-M   'P 1'
#
loop_
_entity.id
_entity.type
_entity.pdbx_description
1 polymer ?
#
loop_
_entity_poly.entity_id
_entity_poly.type
_entity_poly.pdbx_seq_one_letter_code
_entity_poly.pdbx_strand_id
1 'polypeptide(L)'
;MVTMEKAFLLDLSLEELAAELRAWGEPAYRARQVWEWVWRHLCLDFGAMTNLPLPLREALAERFRLALPPVLAREQDEEGT
;
A
#
# COMPACT_ATOMS: atom_id res chain seq x y z
N MET A 1 -2.09 22.97 8.53
CA MET A 1 -1.53 21.68 8.97
C MET A 1 -1.01 20.99 7.72
N VAL A 2 0.30 20.82 7.60
CA VAL A 2 0.87 20.11 6.43
C VAL A 2 0.49 18.65 6.61
N THR A 3 -0.40 18.14 5.76
CA THR A 3 -0.73 16.71 5.72
C THR A 3 0.57 15.99 5.40
N MET A 4 1.17 15.34 6.39
CA MET A 4 2.35 14.50 6.17
C MET A 4 1.91 13.42 5.17
N GLU A 5 2.43 13.51 3.94
CA GLU A 5 2.05 12.63 2.85
C GLU A 5 2.61 11.24 3.13
N LYS A 6 1.75 10.36 3.68
CA LYS A 6 2.06 8.93 3.76
C LYS A 6 2.22 8.40 2.34
N ALA A 7 3.32 7.68 2.10
CA ALA A 7 3.57 7.05 0.81
C ALA A 7 2.46 6.04 0.45
N PHE A 8 2.17 5.88 -0.84
CA PHE A 8 1.26 4.84 -1.29
C PHE A 8 1.99 3.51 -1.29
N LEU A 9 1.43 2.50 -0.62
CA LEU A 9 2.04 1.17 -0.63
C LEU A 9 2.04 0.56 -2.04
N LEU A 10 1.07 0.95 -2.87
CA LEU A 10 0.94 0.50 -4.25
C LEU A 10 2.10 0.96 -5.16
N ASP A 11 2.83 2.01 -4.74
CA ASP A 11 4.00 2.50 -5.49
C ASP A 11 5.28 1.75 -5.14
N LEU A 12 5.27 0.95 -4.06
CA LEU A 12 6.42 0.16 -3.64
C LEU A 12 6.46 -1.18 -4.38
N SER A 13 7.63 -1.50 -4.92
CA SER A 13 7.94 -2.87 -5.31
C SER A 13 8.00 -3.80 -4.09
N LEU A 14 7.91 -5.11 -4.33
CA LEU A 14 8.06 -6.11 -3.28
C LEU A 14 9.42 -6.01 -2.55
N GLU A 15 10.49 -5.64 -3.29
CA GLU A 15 11.82 -5.49 -2.72
C GLU A 15 11.93 -4.27 -1.81
N GLU A 16 11.36 -3.14 -2.22
CA GLU A 16 11.30 -1.92 -1.40
C GLU A 16 10.46 -2.12 -0.15
N LEU A 17 9.29 -2.78 -0.27
CA LEU A 17 8.46 -3.14 0.88
C LEU A 17 9.21 -4.08 1.84
N ALA A 18 9.98 -5.02 1.32
CA ALA A 18 10.81 -5.91 2.14
C ALA A 18 11.96 -5.17 2.84
N ALA A 19 12.56 -4.17 2.19
CA ALA A 19 13.58 -3.32 2.79
C ALA A 19 13.01 -2.47 3.93
N GLU A 20 11.83 -1.87 3.75
CA GLU A 20 11.12 -1.12 4.78
C GLU A 20 10.80 -2.00 5.99
N LEU A 21 10.20 -3.17 5.76
CA LEU A 21 9.91 -4.12 6.84
C LEU A 21 11.17 -4.54 7.60
N ARG A 22 12.28 -4.82 6.90
CA ARG A 22 13.56 -5.14 7.55
C ARG A 22 14.07 -3.98 8.42
N ALA A 23 13.95 -2.74 7.94
CA ALA A 23 14.34 -1.56 8.70
C ALA A 23 13.53 -1.40 9.99
N TRP A 24 12.31 -1.96 10.04
CA TRP A 24 11.44 -1.95 11.22
C TRP A 24 11.64 -3.18 12.12
N GLY A 25 12.61 -4.04 11.80
CA GLY A 25 12.88 -5.28 12.52
C GLY A 25 11.96 -6.44 12.15
N GLU A 26 11.17 -6.29 11.08
CA GLU A 26 10.23 -7.30 10.62
C GLU A 26 10.85 -8.28 9.62
N PRO A 27 10.48 -9.58 9.65
CA PRO A 27 10.96 -10.54 8.69
C PRO A 27 10.55 -10.18 7.25
N ALA A 28 11.49 -10.31 6.30
CA ALA A 28 11.26 -9.98 4.89
C ALA A 28 10.10 -10.75 4.24
N TYR A 29 9.78 -11.96 4.73
CA TYR A 29 8.65 -12.74 4.20
C TYR A 29 7.30 -12.05 4.44
N ARG A 30 7.19 -11.15 5.42
CA ARG A 30 5.95 -10.39 5.68
C ARG A 30 5.62 -9.43 4.52
N ALA A 31 6.63 -8.98 3.77
CA ALA A 31 6.43 -8.18 2.57
C ALA A 31 5.58 -8.95 1.55
N ARG A 32 5.89 -10.23 1.37
CA ARG A 32 5.12 -11.12 0.49
C ARG A 32 3.70 -11.32 0.97
N GLN A 33 3.47 -11.43 2.29
CA GLN A 33 2.11 -11.56 2.83
C GLN A 33 1.28 -10.31 2.54
N VAL A 34 1.83 -9.12 2.79
CA VAL A 34 1.18 -7.83 2.47
C VAL A 34 0.92 -7.74 0.97
N TRP A 35 1.91 -8.08 0.14
CA TRP A 35 1.79 -8.06 -1.32
C TRP A 35 0.70 -9.01 -1.82
N GLU A 36 0.60 -10.23 -1.30
CA GLU A 36 -0.47 -11.16 -1.65
C GLU A 36 -1.86 -10.59 -1.29
N TRP A 37 -2.02 -9.94 -0.14
CA TRP A 37 -3.30 -9.28 0.20
C TRP A 37 -3.68 -8.18 -0.79
N VAL A 38 -2.72 -7.37 -1.19
CA VAL A 38 -2.98 -6.23 -2.06
C VAL A 38 -3.24 -6.69 -3.51
N TRP A 39 -2.40 -7.55 -4.07
CA TRP A 39 -2.47 -7.91 -5.49
C TRP A 39 -3.31 -9.16 -5.78
N ARG A 40 -3.36 -10.14 -4.86
CA ARG A 40 -4.15 -11.37 -5.05
C ARG A 40 -5.55 -11.27 -4.46
N HIS A 41 -5.68 -10.63 -3.31
CA HIS A 41 -6.98 -10.46 -2.64
C HIS A 41 -7.64 -9.11 -2.94
N LEU A 42 -6.94 -8.20 -3.63
CA LEU A 42 -7.42 -6.84 -3.93
C LEU A 42 -7.87 -6.09 -2.67
N CYS A 43 -7.22 -6.39 -1.54
CA CYS A 43 -7.54 -5.81 -0.25
C CYS A 43 -6.77 -4.51 -0.05
N LEU A 44 -7.49 -3.40 0.07
CA LEU A 44 -6.95 -2.08 0.35
C LEU A 44 -7.09 -1.67 1.82
N ASP A 45 -7.33 -2.65 2.70
CA ASP A 45 -7.44 -2.45 4.15
C ASP A 45 -6.40 -3.29 4.89
N PHE A 46 -5.50 -2.62 5.61
CA PHE A 46 -4.51 -3.28 6.47
C PHE A 46 -5.18 -4.08 7.59
N GLY A 47 -6.31 -3.62 8.12
CA GLY A 47 -7.05 -4.29 9.19
C GLY A 47 -7.57 -5.68 8.79
N ALA A 48 -7.93 -5.85 7.52
CA ALA A 48 -8.43 -7.11 6.98
C ALA A 48 -7.34 -8.18 6.76
N MET A 49 -6.05 -7.83 6.87
CA MET A 49 -4.93 -8.76 6.69
C MET A 49 -4.74 -9.65 7.94
N THR A 50 -5.60 -10.66 8.10
CA THR A 50 -5.70 -11.47 9.33
C THR A 50 -4.46 -12.32 9.64
N ASN A 51 -3.64 -12.63 8.63
CA ASN A 51 -2.38 -13.36 8.78
C ASN A 51 -1.19 -12.48 9.23
N LEU A 52 -1.38 -11.17 9.40
CA LEU A 52 -0.39 -10.25 9.94
C LEU A 52 -0.68 -9.97 11.43
N PRO A 53 0.35 -9.84 12.28
CA PRO A 53 0.17 -9.40 13.67
C PRO A 53 -0.44 -8.00 13.75
N LEU A 54 -1.23 -7.75 14.80
CA LEU A 54 -1.85 -6.45 15.04
C LEU A 54 -0.84 -5.28 15.01
N PRO A 55 0.32 -5.35 15.68
CA PRO A 55 1.29 -4.25 15.67
C PRO A 55 1.80 -3.90 14.27
N LEU A 56 1.93 -4.92 13.39
CA LEU A 56 2.36 -4.68 12.02
C LEU A 56 1.26 -4.00 11.20
N ARG A 57 0.00 -4.40 11.36
CA ARG A 57 -1.13 -3.76 10.68
C ARG A 57 -1.23 -2.28 11.05
N GLU A 58 -1.03 -1.96 12.33
CA GLU A 58 -1.02 -0.58 12.84
C GLU A 58 0.13 0.23 12.26
N ALA A 59 1.36 -0.32 12.27
CA ALA A 59 2.53 0.34 11.69
C ALA A 59 2.38 0.62 10.18
N LEU A 60 1.81 -0.33 9.44
CA LEU A 60 1.51 -0.16 8.01
C LEU A 60 0.47 0.95 7.80
N ALA A 61 -0.61 0.96 8.57
CA ALA A 61 -1.65 2.00 8.50
C ALA A 61 -1.14 3.39 8.92
N GLU A 62 -0.17 3.46 9.83
CA GLU A 62 0.46 4.70 10.26
C GLU A 62 1.35 5.29 9.17
N ARG A 63 2.12 4.46 8.46
CA ARG A 63 3.17 4.91 7.53
C ARG A 63 2.76 4.94 6.07
N PHE A 64 1.83 4.08 5.67
CA PHE A 64 1.42 3.93 4.28
C PHE A 64 -0.08 4.19 4.07
N ARG A 65 -0.43 4.48 2.82
CA ARG A 65 -1.81 4.50 2.32
C ARG A 65 -2.02 3.35 1.35
N LEU A 66 -3.11 2.62 1.55
CA LEU A 66 -3.71 1.73 0.57
C LEU A 66 -4.95 2.41 0.00
N ALA A 67 -4.74 3.29 -0.97
CA ALA A 67 -5.82 3.93 -1.70
C ALA A 67 -5.39 4.08 -3.15
N LEU A 68 -6.34 3.89 -4.07
CA LEU A 68 -6.14 4.26 -5.45
C LEU A 68 -6.20 5.80 -5.53
N PRO A 69 -5.30 6.45 -6.29
CA PRO A 69 -5.44 7.87 -6.54
C PRO A 69 -6.82 8.11 -7.17
N PRO A 70 -7.53 9.19 -6.79
CA PRO A 70 -8.78 9.53 -7.43
C PRO A 70 -8.51 9.69 -8.92
N VAL A 71 -9.33 9.04 -9.76
CA VAL A 71 -9.29 9.26 -11.20
C VAL A 71 -9.68 10.72 -11.43
N LEU A 72 -8.69 11.59 -11.58
CA LEU A 72 -8.90 12.92 -12.14
C LEU A 72 -9.43 12.67 -13.54
N ALA A 73 -10.56 13.29 -13.86
CA ALA A 73 -11.36 13.01 -15.04
C ALA A 73 -10.49 12.79 -16.29
N ARG A 74 -10.81 11.74 -17.06
CA ARG A 74 -10.34 11.63 -18.44
C ARG A 74 -10.71 12.93 -19.14
N GLU A 75 -9.71 13.64 -19.68
CA GLU A 75 -9.97 14.59 -20.75
C GLU A 75 -10.68 13.77 -21.84
N GLN A 76 -11.95 14.09 -22.08
CA GLN A 76 -12.62 13.59 -23.26
C GLN A 76 -11.99 14.35 -24.41
N ASP A 77 -11.22 13.64 -25.20
CA ASP A 77 -10.80 14.06 -26.53
C ASP A 77 -12.09 14.14 -27.39
N GLU A 78 -12.89 15.18 -27.18
CA GLU A 78 -13.90 15.61 -28.13
C GLU A 78 -13.17 16.26 -29.31
N GLU A 79 -12.56 15.47 -30.19
CA GLU A 79 -12.28 15.89 -31.57
C GLU A 79 -11.85 14.67 -32.41
N GLY A 80 -12.82 13.79 -32.64
CA GLY A 80 -12.84 13.05 -33.91
C GLY A 80 -13.12 14.05 -35.04
N THR A 81 -12.12 14.31 -35.88
CA THR A 81 -12.31 14.90 -37.21
C THR A 81 -12.51 13.80 -38.24
#